data_AF-A0A9W7GQM3-F1
#
_entry.id   AF-A0A9W7GQM3-F1
#
_cell.length_a   1.000
_cell.length_b   1.000
_cell.length_c   1.000
_cell.angle_alpha   90.00
_cell.angle_beta   90.00
_cell.angle_gamma   90.00
#
_symmetry.space_group_name_H-M   'P 1'
#
loop_
_entity.id
_entity.type
_entity.pdbx_description
1 polymer ?
#
loop_
_entity_poly.entity_id
_entity_poly.type
_entity_poly.pdbx_seq_one_letter_code
_entity_poly.pdbx_strand_id
1 'polypeptide(L)'
;MVVLSRSELARMRASVAENVVTKAESRRKNLKKVSDDKVAGWSNTLAAGRKAKLDWKKAREEKEEAERRRIDQIEADLQRKKRVDAIKRANQLMYEQTDKMKFLRGQQLYTDVIADREDQVAFLKQKERELKEYDQKCHDLQMAKLVESDRREKEERDRRKNKSKAISEIQQKQLLDTKNQLIKKLKAAHVEGELMKEMIEQDILDEQRIHAEKMAEAKERNAAMRDANMNLQDLRKELLKVEEVEAAKRAEQVATMDRIVKARAALEKKHFAERQAIRMKLIESATKDLNARQEKEDNILEKHHKESEEKHAKDMAFRAERKKRQDFAIDRSRQMQIKLRQERKGEEKAAASLLAEHWKERNSEIEEEQHREHMDRLNKNKEIRASQEVQIQENRRKKAEMRADDLLRDEQTRAVMMEDDERFRNFAQMEIDRFKAKGKQTFLLERARDAKDIQLLAGKHK
;
A
#
# COMPACT_ATOMS: atom_id res chain seq x y z
N MET A 1 -6.83 -79.53 -65.46
CA MET A 1 -7.85 -78.88 -66.32
C MET A 1 -9.16 -79.63 -66.11
N VAL A 2 -10.20 -78.99 -65.56
CA VAL A 2 -11.48 -79.65 -65.23
C VAL A 2 -12.48 -79.38 -66.35
N VAL A 3 -13.11 -80.42 -66.89
CA VAL A 3 -14.08 -80.33 -67.98
C VAL A 3 -15.49 -80.55 -67.40
N LEU A 4 -16.31 -79.50 -67.40
CA LEU A 4 -17.71 -79.58 -66.99
C LEU A 4 -18.58 -80.25 -68.05
N SER A 5 -19.54 -81.08 -67.63
CA SER A 5 -20.43 -81.77 -68.56
C SER A 5 -21.55 -80.85 -69.09
N ARG A 6 -22.03 -81.12 -70.32
CA ARG A 6 -23.12 -80.34 -70.93
C ARG A 6 -24.43 -80.38 -70.12
N SER A 7 -24.69 -81.48 -69.40
CA SER A 7 -25.88 -81.66 -68.56
C SER A 7 -25.85 -80.78 -67.30
N GLU A 8 -24.70 -80.65 -66.64
CA GLU A 8 -24.54 -79.76 -65.48
C GLU A 8 -24.72 -78.29 -65.88
N LEU A 9 -24.17 -77.90 -67.03
CA LEU A 9 -24.32 -76.55 -67.58
C LEU A 9 -25.80 -76.24 -67.91
N ALA A 10 -26.55 -77.23 -68.41
CA ALA A 10 -27.99 -77.09 -68.63
C ALA A 10 -28.79 -76.97 -67.31
N ARG A 11 -28.45 -77.77 -66.28
CA ARG A 11 -29.09 -77.70 -64.95
C ARG A 11 -28.86 -76.35 -64.28
N MET A 12 -27.63 -75.83 -64.32
CA MET A 12 -27.31 -74.50 -63.77
C MET A 12 -28.09 -73.38 -64.46
N ARG A 13 -28.26 -73.46 -65.79
CA ARG A 13 -29.12 -72.53 -66.54
C ARG A 13 -30.59 -72.60 -66.13
N ALA A 14 -31.12 -73.79 -65.85
CA ALA A 14 -32.50 -73.96 -65.40
C ALA A 14 -32.73 -73.43 -63.96
N SER A 15 -31.76 -73.59 -63.05
CA SER A 15 -31.88 -73.08 -61.66
C SER A 15 -31.71 -71.57 -61.51
N VAL A 16 -31.19 -70.89 -62.54
CA VAL A 16 -31.04 -69.43 -62.60
C VAL A 16 -32.13 -68.79 -63.49
N ALA A 17 -32.92 -69.58 -64.20
CA ALA A 17 -34.09 -69.08 -64.92
C ALA A 17 -35.14 -68.55 -63.92
N GLU A 18 -35.62 -67.33 -64.15
CA GLU A 18 -36.62 -66.72 -63.27
C GLU A 18 -37.91 -67.54 -63.24
N ASN A 19 -38.39 -67.85 -62.03
CA ASN A 19 -39.71 -68.44 -61.83
C ASN A 19 -40.78 -67.50 -62.40
N VAL A 20 -41.35 -67.86 -63.55
CA VAL A 20 -42.36 -67.07 -64.25
C VAL A 20 -43.58 -66.90 -63.35
N VAL A 21 -43.71 -65.71 -62.75
CA VAL A 21 -44.78 -65.41 -61.78
C VAL A 21 -46.13 -65.50 -62.46
N THR A 22 -46.88 -66.57 -62.17
CA THR A 22 -48.20 -66.81 -62.75
C THR A 22 -49.12 -65.62 -62.51
N LYS A 23 -49.94 -65.25 -63.49
CA LYS A 23 -50.85 -64.08 -63.44
C LYS A 23 -51.77 -64.05 -62.20
N ALA A 24 -52.08 -65.22 -61.62
CA ALA A 24 -52.80 -65.35 -60.36
C ALA A 24 -51.96 -64.92 -59.13
N GLU A 25 -50.67 -65.28 -59.08
CA GLU A 25 -49.77 -64.85 -58.01
C GLU A 25 -49.47 -63.35 -58.08
N SER A 26 -49.25 -62.79 -59.27
CA SER A 26 -49.03 -61.35 -59.41
C SER A 26 -50.28 -60.57 -58.96
N ARG A 27 -51.48 -61.04 -59.32
CA ARG A 27 -52.76 -60.49 -58.82
C ARG A 27 -52.88 -60.62 -57.29
N ARG A 28 -52.53 -61.76 -56.70
CA ARG A 28 -52.55 -61.94 -55.22
C ARG A 28 -51.53 -61.04 -54.52
N LYS A 29 -50.31 -60.92 -55.04
CA LYS A 29 -49.26 -60.02 -54.53
C LYS A 29 -49.71 -58.56 -54.63
N ASN A 30 -50.34 -58.16 -55.74
CA ASN A 30 -50.87 -56.80 -55.92
C ASN A 30 -52.06 -56.51 -55.00
N LEU A 31 -53.02 -57.43 -54.85
CA LEU A 31 -54.13 -57.27 -53.91
C LEU A 31 -53.65 -57.24 -52.45
N LYS A 32 -52.63 -58.04 -52.11
CA LYS A 32 -51.99 -57.96 -50.78
C LYS A 32 -51.31 -56.60 -50.57
N LYS A 33 -50.53 -56.09 -51.52
CA LYS A 33 -49.95 -54.73 -51.45
C LYS A 33 -51.04 -53.68 -51.19
N VAL A 34 -52.08 -53.64 -52.03
CA VAL A 34 -53.22 -52.71 -51.84
C VAL A 34 -53.91 -52.86 -50.49
N SER A 35 -53.93 -54.06 -49.90
CA SER A 35 -54.45 -54.29 -48.55
C SER A 35 -53.49 -53.80 -47.46
N ASP A 36 -52.20 -54.10 -47.58
CA ASP A 36 -51.15 -53.69 -46.65
C ASP A 36 -51.00 -52.15 -46.66
N ASP A 37 -51.08 -51.51 -47.84
CA ASP A 37 -51.08 -50.05 -48.04
C ASP A 37 -52.30 -49.38 -47.36
N LYS A 38 -53.49 -50.00 -47.47
CA LYS A 38 -54.70 -49.53 -46.76
C LYS A 38 -54.54 -49.66 -45.24
N VAL A 39 -54.04 -50.79 -44.76
CA VAL A 39 -53.83 -51.05 -43.32
C VAL A 39 -52.75 -50.16 -42.73
N ALA A 40 -51.73 -49.77 -43.52
CA ALA A 40 -50.70 -48.82 -43.09
C ALA A 40 -51.27 -47.42 -42.76
N GLY A 41 -52.37 -47.03 -43.42
CA GLY A 41 -53.11 -45.79 -43.12
C GLY A 41 -54.04 -45.87 -41.91
N TRP A 42 -54.24 -47.04 -41.30
CA TRP A 42 -55.19 -47.21 -40.19
C TRP A 42 -54.56 -46.87 -38.83
N SER A 43 -54.97 -45.73 -38.25
CA SER A 43 -54.57 -45.27 -36.91
C SER A 43 -54.88 -46.25 -35.78
N ASN A 44 -55.89 -47.12 -35.97
CA ASN A 44 -56.45 -47.97 -34.92
C ASN A 44 -55.85 -49.38 -34.88
N THR A 45 -54.75 -49.63 -35.60
CA THR A 45 -54.02 -50.90 -35.51
C THR A 45 -53.12 -50.94 -34.26
N LEU A 46 -52.87 -52.15 -33.71
CA LEU A 46 -51.93 -52.30 -32.58
C LEU A 46 -50.52 -51.81 -32.91
N ALA A 47 -50.09 -51.91 -34.18
CA ALA A 47 -48.82 -51.37 -34.64
C ALA A 47 -48.81 -49.84 -34.64
N ALA A 48 -49.86 -49.20 -35.18
CA ALA A 48 -50.00 -47.75 -35.14
C ALA A 48 -50.09 -47.21 -33.70
N GLY A 49 -50.86 -47.87 -32.82
CA GLY A 49 -50.96 -47.50 -31.40
C GLY A 49 -49.63 -47.65 -30.63
N ARG A 50 -48.85 -48.71 -30.90
CA ARG A 50 -47.50 -48.87 -30.34
C ARG A 50 -46.56 -47.77 -30.86
N LYS A 51 -46.59 -47.48 -32.16
CA LYS A 51 -45.81 -46.41 -32.78
C LYS A 51 -46.17 -45.05 -32.17
N ALA A 52 -47.45 -44.69 -32.11
CA ALA A 52 -47.92 -43.45 -31.50
C ALA A 52 -47.51 -43.32 -30.02
N LYS A 53 -47.50 -44.41 -29.25
CA LYS A 53 -47.00 -44.40 -27.85
C LYS A 53 -45.48 -44.20 -27.76
N LEU A 54 -44.70 -44.73 -28.69
CA LEU A 54 -43.26 -44.51 -28.78
C LEU A 54 -42.94 -43.08 -29.24
N ASP A 55 -43.62 -42.61 -30.29
CA ASP A 55 -43.50 -41.25 -30.81
C ASP A 55 -43.92 -40.21 -29.75
N TRP A 56 -44.97 -40.50 -28.95
CA TRP A 56 -45.37 -39.65 -27.81
C TRP A 56 -44.32 -39.63 -26.70
N LYS A 57 -43.73 -40.79 -26.34
CA LYS A 57 -42.61 -40.84 -25.37
C LYS A 57 -41.41 -40.05 -25.87
N LYS A 58 -41.00 -40.26 -27.12
CA LYS A 58 -39.89 -39.56 -27.75
C LYS A 58 -40.14 -38.05 -27.82
N ALA A 59 -41.33 -37.62 -28.24
CA ALA A 59 -41.71 -36.21 -28.26
C ALA A 59 -41.82 -35.59 -26.85
N ARG A 60 -42.06 -36.39 -25.81
CA ARG A 60 -42.02 -35.95 -24.41
C ARG A 60 -40.58 -35.81 -23.93
N GLU A 61 -39.73 -36.81 -24.16
CA GLU A 61 -38.30 -36.81 -23.81
C GLU A 61 -37.57 -35.67 -24.54
N GLU A 62 -37.86 -35.44 -25.83
CA GLU A 62 -37.32 -34.32 -26.62
C GLU A 62 -37.76 -32.94 -26.05
N LYS A 63 -38.97 -32.82 -25.50
CA LYS A 63 -39.43 -31.60 -24.82
C LYS A 63 -38.75 -31.39 -23.47
N GLU A 64 -38.70 -32.42 -22.63
CA GLU A 64 -38.03 -32.35 -21.32
C GLU A 64 -36.53 -32.03 -21.48
N GLU A 65 -35.88 -32.60 -22.48
CA GLU A 65 -34.48 -32.32 -22.84
C GLU A 65 -34.28 -30.90 -23.43
N ALA A 66 -35.21 -30.41 -24.25
CA ALA A 66 -35.18 -29.03 -24.73
C ALA A 66 -35.38 -28.01 -23.62
N GLU A 67 -36.23 -28.31 -22.63
CA GLU A 67 -36.43 -27.49 -21.42
C GLU A 67 -35.16 -27.46 -20.55
N ARG A 68 -34.50 -28.61 -20.33
CA ARG A 68 -33.20 -28.67 -19.63
C ARG A 68 -32.14 -27.80 -20.31
N ARG A 69 -31.94 -27.95 -21.62
CA ARG A 69 -30.98 -27.13 -22.39
C ARG A 69 -31.30 -25.64 -22.32
N ARG A 70 -32.58 -25.27 -22.24
CA ARG A 70 -33.00 -23.88 -22.04
C ARG A 70 -32.67 -23.37 -20.64
N ILE A 71 -32.82 -24.20 -19.61
CA ILE A 71 -32.40 -23.89 -18.23
C ILE A 71 -30.87 -23.72 -18.19
N ASP A 72 -30.11 -24.64 -18.76
CA ASP A 72 -28.63 -24.57 -18.83
C ASP A 72 -28.15 -23.28 -19.50
N GLN A 73 -28.80 -22.87 -20.60
CA GLN A 73 -28.51 -21.59 -21.27
C GLN A 73 -28.80 -20.37 -20.37
N ILE A 74 -29.94 -20.37 -19.68
CA ILE A 74 -30.33 -19.28 -18.76
C ILE A 74 -29.36 -19.21 -17.58
N GLU A 75 -28.98 -20.36 -17.00
CA GLU A 75 -28.01 -20.42 -15.91
C GLU A 75 -26.61 -19.97 -16.36
N ALA A 76 -26.14 -20.42 -17.53
CA ALA A 76 -24.86 -20.01 -18.09
C ALA A 76 -24.82 -18.48 -18.35
N ASP A 77 -25.89 -17.90 -18.88
CA ASP A 77 -26.00 -16.44 -19.06
C ASP A 77 -26.09 -15.69 -17.73
N LEU A 78 -26.77 -16.24 -16.72
CA LEU A 78 -26.87 -15.66 -15.38
C LEU A 78 -25.52 -15.72 -14.63
N GLN A 79 -24.78 -16.82 -14.76
CA GLN A 79 -23.40 -16.95 -14.26
C GLN A 79 -22.46 -16.00 -15.00
N ARG A 80 -22.57 -15.87 -16.33
CA ARG A 80 -21.81 -14.91 -17.14
C ARG A 80 -22.06 -13.48 -16.68
N LYS A 81 -23.33 -13.09 -16.48
CA LYS A 81 -23.71 -11.77 -15.92
C LYS A 81 -23.11 -11.55 -14.54
N LYS A 82 -23.32 -12.47 -13.59
CA LYS A 82 -22.71 -12.41 -12.24
C LYS A 82 -21.18 -12.23 -12.28
N ARG A 83 -20.48 -12.95 -13.16
CA ARG A 83 -19.02 -12.82 -13.36
C ARG A 83 -18.65 -11.44 -13.91
N VAL A 84 -19.35 -10.96 -14.95
CA VAL A 84 -19.14 -9.63 -15.52
C VAL A 84 -19.39 -8.53 -14.48
N ASP A 85 -20.44 -8.64 -13.66
CA ASP A 85 -20.77 -7.64 -12.65
C ASP A 85 -19.87 -7.72 -11.40
N ALA A 86 -19.28 -8.88 -11.11
CA ALA A 86 -18.18 -9.00 -10.16
C ALA A 86 -16.90 -8.30 -10.67
N ILE A 87 -16.53 -8.53 -11.94
CA ILE A 87 -15.37 -7.87 -12.56
C ILE A 87 -15.57 -6.35 -12.64
N LYS A 88 -16.75 -5.86 -13.05
CA LYS A 88 -17.06 -4.42 -13.07
C LYS A 88 -16.91 -3.79 -11.68
N ARG A 89 -17.45 -4.43 -10.63
CA ARG A 89 -17.32 -3.94 -9.24
C ARG A 89 -15.87 -3.95 -8.77
N ALA A 90 -15.10 -4.99 -9.09
CA ALA A 90 -13.66 -5.02 -8.77
C ALA A 90 -12.90 -3.89 -9.47
N ASN A 91 -13.13 -3.69 -10.77
CA ASN A 91 -12.51 -2.61 -11.54
C ASN A 91 -12.89 -1.22 -11.00
N GLN A 92 -14.17 -1.02 -10.63
CA GLN A 92 -14.62 0.22 -10.00
C GLN A 92 -13.92 0.46 -8.65
N LEU A 93 -13.82 -0.56 -7.79
CA LEU A 93 -13.13 -0.45 -6.50
C LEU A 93 -11.64 -0.14 -6.67
N MET A 94 -10.96 -0.79 -7.63
CA MET A 94 -9.56 -0.49 -7.95
C MET A 94 -9.39 0.95 -8.44
N TYR A 95 -10.29 1.42 -9.30
CA TYR A 95 -10.29 2.79 -9.80
C TYR A 95 -10.56 3.82 -8.69
N GLU A 96 -11.55 3.59 -7.82
CA GLU A 96 -11.83 4.41 -6.64
C GLU A 96 -10.66 4.42 -5.62
N GLN A 97 -9.87 3.35 -5.57
CA GLN A 97 -8.65 3.26 -4.76
C GLN A 97 -7.44 3.97 -5.39
N THR A 98 -7.51 4.51 -6.62
CA THR A 98 -6.42 5.34 -7.17
C THR A 98 -6.27 6.65 -6.38
N ASP A 99 -5.05 7.16 -6.25
CA ASP A 99 -4.81 8.36 -5.44
C ASP A 99 -5.47 9.62 -6.02
N LYS A 100 -5.59 9.73 -7.35
CA LYS A 100 -6.37 10.79 -8.03
C LYS A 100 -7.85 10.73 -7.64
N MET A 101 -8.46 9.55 -7.66
CA MET A 101 -9.86 9.38 -7.23
C MET A 101 -10.06 9.62 -5.73
N LYS A 102 -9.19 9.09 -4.87
CA LYS A 102 -9.22 9.38 -3.42
C LYS A 102 -9.17 10.88 -3.14
N PHE A 103 -8.27 11.60 -3.82
CA PHE A 103 -8.17 13.06 -3.67
C PHE A 103 -9.45 13.77 -4.13
N LEU A 104 -10.00 13.39 -5.29
CA LEU A 104 -11.27 13.92 -5.77
C LEU A 104 -12.42 13.66 -4.78
N ARG A 105 -12.54 12.45 -4.23
CA ARG A 105 -13.53 12.11 -3.18
C ARG A 105 -13.33 12.96 -1.91
N GLY A 106 -12.08 13.22 -1.52
CA GLY A 106 -11.74 14.13 -0.41
C GLY A 106 -12.22 15.56 -0.67
N GLN A 107 -12.02 16.09 -1.88
CA GLN A 107 -12.53 17.41 -2.26
C GLN A 107 -14.07 17.46 -2.37
N GLN A 108 -14.72 16.38 -2.82
CA GLN A 108 -16.19 16.26 -2.80
C GLN A 108 -16.74 16.36 -1.37
N LEU A 109 -16.19 15.59 -0.43
CA LEU A 109 -16.58 15.65 0.97
C LEU A 109 -16.38 17.06 1.55
N TYR A 110 -15.25 17.71 1.25
CA TYR A 110 -14.99 19.06 1.75
C TYR A 110 -15.94 20.11 1.14
N THR A 111 -16.28 19.97 -0.15
CA THR A 111 -17.33 20.79 -0.80
C THR A 111 -18.70 20.59 -0.15
N ASP A 112 -19.08 19.34 0.17
CA ASP A 112 -20.33 19.08 0.88
C ASP A 112 -20.33 19.72 2.28
N VAL A 113 -19.23 19.59 3.04
CA VAL A 113 -19.05 20.22 4.37
C VAL A 113 -19.10 21.76 4.31
N ILE A 114 -18.59 22.41 3.25
CA ILE A 114 -18.75 23.86 3.07
C ILE A 114 -20.23 24.22 2.93
N ALA A 115 -20.96 23.55 2.06
CA ALA A 115 -22.39 23.83 1.83
C ALA A 115 -23.22 23.60 3.12
N ASP A 116 -22.99 22.47 3.80
CA ASP A 116 -23.64 22.17 5.09
C ASP A 116 -23.32 23.25 6.15
N ARG A 117 -22.12 23.85 6.08
CA ARG A 117 -21.72 24.95 6.97
C ARG A 117 -22.38 26.28 6.61
N GLU A 118 -22.60 26.57 5.34
CA GLU A 118 -23.37 27.72 4.87
C GLU A 118 -24.83 27.62 5.34
N ASP A 119 -25.45 26.44 5.20
CA ASP A 119 -26.80 26.14 5.70
C ASP A 119 -26.90 26.30 7.22
N GLN A 120 -25.93 25.80 7.99
CA GLN A 120 -25.86 26.03 9.44
C GLN A 120 -25.79 27.51 9.81
N VAL A 121 -25.00 28.31 9.07
CA VAL A 121 -24.88 29.75 9.32
C VAL A 121 -26.18 30.49 8.96
N ALA A 122 -26.86 30.08 7.89
CA ALA A 122 -28.17 30.61 7.51
C ALA A 122 -29.23 30.29 8.58
N PHE A 123 -29.29 29.04 9.03
CA PHE A 123 -30.19 28.59 10.10
C PHE A 123 -29.96 29.33 11.43
N LEU A 124 -28.71 29.50 11.85
CA LEU A 124 -28.39 30.25 13.07
C LEU A 124 -28.81 31.73 12.96
N LYS A 125 -28.62 32.37 11.81
CA LYS A 125 -29.11 33.75 11.56
C LYS A 125 -30.63 33.84 11.58
N GLN A 126 -31.35 32.84 11.08
CA GLN A 126 -32.81 32.79 11.18
C GLN A 126 -33.24 32.67 12.65
N LYS A 127 -32.68 31.71 13.39
CA LYS A 127 -32.97 31.51 14.81
C LYS A 127 -32.66 32.76 15.66
N GLU A 128 -31.61 33.49 15.34
CA GLU A 128 -31.28 34.77 15.99
C GLU A 128 -32.36 35.84 15.74
N ARG A 129 -32.93 35.91 14.53
CA ARG A 129 -34.05 36.81 14.23
C ARG A 129 -35.32 36.41 14.98
N GLU A 130 -35.67 35.12 14.95
CA GLU A 130 -36.84 34.58 15.67
C GLU A 130 -36.75 34.85 17.19
N LEU A 131 -35.56 34.69 17.78
CA LEU A 131 -35.31 35.03 19.18
C LEU A 131 -35.46 36.53 19.45
N LYS A 132 -34.92 37.40 18.60
CA LYS A 132 -35.09 38.86 18.72
C LYS A 132 -36.56 39.29 18.62
N GLU A 133 -37.33 38.70 17.72
CA GLU A 133 -38.78 38.93 17.64
C GLU A 133 -39.53 38.44 18.87
N TYR A 134 -39.11 37.31 19.46
CA TYR A 134 -39.68 36.80 20.70
C TYR A 134 -39.37 37.71 21.89
N ASP A 135 -38.12 38.14 22.04
CA ASP A 135 -37.67 39.05 23.10
C ASP A 135 -38.41 40.40 23.02
N GLN A 136 -38.62 40.93 21.81
CA GLN A 136 -39.46 42.11 21.57
C GLN A 136 -40.90 41.91 22.05
N LYS A 137 -41.56 40.81 21.65
CA LYS A 137 -42.92 40.47 22.10
C LYS A 137 -43.01 40.34 23.63
N CYS A 138 -42.00 39.76 24.27
CA CYS A 138 -41.92 39.66 25.74
C CYS A 138 -41.72 41.03 26.40
N HIS A 139 -40.86 41.88 25.86
CA HIS A 139 -40.65 43.25 26.32
C HIS A 139 -41.94 44.08 26.22
N ASP A 140 -42.62 44.04 25.07
CA ASP A 140 -43.85 44.80 24.84
C ASP A 140 -44.99 44.36 25.77
N LEU A 141 -45.08 43.05 26.05
CA LEU A 141 -46.01 42.51 27.05
C LEU A 141 -45.67 42.98 28.48
N GLN A 142 -44.38 43.13 28.83
CA GLN A 142 -43.97 43.70 30.12
C GLN A 142 -44.30 45.19 30.20
N MET A 143 -44.03 45.97 29.15
CA MET A 143 -44.38 47.39 29.08
C MET A 143 -45.90 47.60 29.20
N ALA A 144 -46.71 46.80 28.50
CA ALA A 144 -48.17 46.85 28.61
C ALA A 144 -48.66 46.60 30.05
N LYS A 145 -48.05 45.63 30.76
CA LYS A 145 -48.35 45.36 32.19
C LYS A 145 -47.93 46.49 33.11
N LEU A 146 -46.79 47.16 32.85
CA LEU A 146 -46.36 48.33 33.61
C LEU A 146 -47.34 49.50 33.43
N VAL A 147 -47.71 49.81 32.18
CA VAL A 147 -48.71 50.85 31.88
C VAL A 147 -50.06 50.55 32.54
N GLU A 148 -50.49 49.29 32.57
CA GLU A 148 -51.72 48.90 33.27
C GLU A 148 -51.59 49.05 34.80
N SER A 149 -50.44 48.69 35.36
CA SER A 149 -50.13 48.85 36.79
C SER A 149 -50.12 50.32 37.19
N ASP A 150 -49.45 51.19 36.43
CA ASP A 150 -49.39 52.63 36.66
C ASP A 150 -50.78 53.27 36.59
N ARG A 151 -51.63 52.81 35.66
CA ARG A 151 -53.04 53.24 35.59
C ARG A 151 -53.81 52.85 36.86
N ARG A 152 -53.69 51.59 37.30
CA ARG A 152 -54.35 51.09 38.53
C ARG A 152 -53.85 51.84 39.77
N GLU A 153 -52.55 52.11 39.86
CA GLU A 153 -51.98 52.85 40.99
C GLU A 153 -52.43 54.32 40.99
N LYS A 154 -52.49 54.96 39.82
CA LYS A 154 -53.04 56.32 39.67
C LYS A 154 -54.51 56.38 40.12
N GLU A 155 -55.34 55.43 39.68
CA GLU A 155 -56.74 55.32 40.12
C GLU A 155 -56.86 55.14 41.65
N GLU A 156 -56.00 54.33 42.27
CA GLU A 156 -55.96 54.19 43.73
C GLU A 156 -55.47 55.46 44.45
N ARG A 157 -54.45 56.16 43.93
CA ARG A 157 -54.00 57.45 44.46
C ARG A 157 -55.13 58.49 44.38
N ASP A 158 -55.86 58.56 43.26
CA ASP A 158 -56.99 59.48 43.08
C ASP A 158 -58.17 59.11 44.00
N ARG A 159 -58.47 57.81 44.18
CA ARG A 159 -59.46 57.35 45.19
C ARG A 159 -59.07 57.75 46.60
N ARG A 160 -57.81 57.58 47.00
CA ARG A 160 -57.30 57.99 48.33
C ARG A 160 -57.38 59.50 48.50
N LYS A 161 -57.01 60.27 47.48
CA LYS A 161 -57.10 61.74 47.45
C LYS A 161 -58.55 62.21 47.61
N ASN A 162 -59.50 61.59 46.91
CA ASN A 162 -60.92 61.92 47.01
C ASN A 162 -61.51 61.54 48.38
N LYS A 163 -61.15 60.39 48.95
CA LYS A 163 -61.51 60.02 50.33
C LYS A 163 -60.95 61.03 51.35
N SER A 164 -59.68 61.44 51.20
CA SER A 164 -59.04 62.43 52.07
C SER A 164 -59.72 63.80 51.99
N LYS A 165 -60.09 64.26 50.78
CA LYS A 165 -60.92 65.47 50.60
C LYS A 165 -62.26 65.37 51.31
N ALA A 166 -63.01 64.29 51.10
CA ALA A 166 -64.31 64.09 51.75
C ALA A 166 -64.21 64.08 53.28
N ILE A 167 -63.16 63.46 53.84
CA ILE A 167 -62.89 63.51 55.29
C ILE A 167 -62.58 64.94 55.74
N SER A 168 -61.78 65.70 54.97
CA SER A 168 -61.47 67.10 55.28
C SER A 168 -62.71 68.00 55.26
N GLU A 169 -63.62 67.81 54.31
CA GLU A 169 -64.90 68.52 54.23
C GLU A 169 -65.80 68.20 55.44
N ILE A 170 -65.84 66.93 55.89
CA ILE A 170 -66.56 66.52 57.10
C ILE A 170 -65.93 67.16 58.34
N GLN A 171 -64.61 67.15 58.47
CA GLN A 171 -63.89 67.78 59.58
C GLN A 171 -64.12 69.29 59.63
N GLN A 172 -64.15 69.98 58.48
CA GLN A 172 -64.49 71.40 58.41
C GLN A 172 -65.92 71.68 58.87
N LYS A 173 -66.89 70.84 58.48
CA LYS A 173 -68.27 70.93 58.98
C LYS A 173 -68.34 70.71 60.49
N GLN A 174 -67.67 69.69 61.03
CA GLN A 174 -67.58 69.44 62.47
C GLN A 174 -66.93 70.62 63.23
N LEU A 175 -65.91 71.26 62.67
CA LEU A 175 -65.29 72.47 63.24
C LEU A 175 -66.21 73.69 63.20
N LEU A 176 -67.07 73.82 62.18
CA LEU A 176 -68.10 74.86 62.13
C LEU A 176 -69.23 74.58 63.13
N ASP A 177 -69.68 73.33 63.24
CA ASP A 177 -70.73 72.93 64.18
C ASP A 177 -70.27 73.08 65.64
N THR A 178 -69.05 72.69 65.97
CA THR A 178 -68.47 72.91 67.30
C THR A 178 -68.26 74.40 67.61
N LYS A 179 -67.86 75.22 66.64
CA LYS A 179 -67.85 76.70 66.80
C LYS A 179 -69.26 77.25 67.06
N ASN A 180 -70.27 76.78 66.31
CA ASN A 180 -71.65 77.20 66.48
C ASN A 180 -72.22 76.76 67.85
N GLN A 181 -71.88 75.56 68.32
CA GLN A 181 -72.19 75.09 69.66
C GLN A 181 -71.46 75.90 70.74
N LEU A 182 -70.18 76.26 70.53
CA LEU A 182 -69.44 77.12 71.45
C LEU A 182 -70.04 78.53 71.51
N ILE A 183 -70.45 79.11 70.38
CA ILE A 183 -71.17 80.39 70.35
C ILE A 183 -72.50 80.30 71.09
N LYS A 184 -73.26 79.20 70.94
CA LYS A 184 -74.48 78.94 71.73
C LYS A 184 -74.17 78.83 73.23
N LYS A 185 -73.12 78.10 73.61
CA LYS A 185 -72.66 77.99 75.00
C LYS A 185 -72.21 79.33 75.58
N LEU A 186 -71.47 80.14 74.82
CA LEU A 186 -71.04 81.48 75.25
C LEU A 186 -72.23 82.44 75.40
N LYS A 187 -73.24 82.35 74.53
CA LYS A 187 -74.50 83.10 74.69
C LYS A 187 -75.28 82.64 75.93
N ALA A 188 -75.38 81.33 76.15
CA ALA A 188 -76.01 80.78 77.35
C ALA A 188 -75.25 81.21 78.62
N ALA A 189 -73.93 81.11 78.63
CA ALA A 189 -73.06 81.53 79.74
C ALA A 189 -73.04 83.05 79.95
N HIS A 190 -73.35 83.87 78.93
CA HIS A 190 -73.57 85.31 79.11
C HIS A 190 -74.88 85.57 79.85
N VAL A 191 -75.98 84.95 79.41
CA VAL A 191 -77.29 85.06 80.08
C VAL A 191 -77.23 84.48 81.50
N GLU A 192 -76.58 83.34 81.67
CA GLU A 192 -76.30 82.72 82.96
C GLU A 192 -75.38 83.60 83.80
N GLY A 193 -74.37 84.25 83.22
CA GLY A 193 -73.48 85.19 83.91
C GLY A 193 -74.12 86.53 84.30
N GLU A 194 -75.17 86.96 83.60
CA GLU A 194 -76.04 88.06 84.01
C GLU A 194 -76.86 87.63 85.24
N LEU A 195 -77.49 86.46 85.20
CA LEU A 195 -78.16 85.82 86.34
C LEU A 195 -77.20 85.54 87.52
N MET A 196 -75.97 85.16 87.24
CA MET A 196 -74.95 84.85 88.25
C MET A 196 -74.32 86.13 88.81
N LYS A 197 -74.43 87.28 88.14
CA LYS A 197 -74.19 88.57 88.79
C LYS A 197 -75.29 88.89 89.80
N GLU A 198 -76.55 88.74 89.41
CA GLU A 198 -77.69 88.90 90.33
C GLU A 198 -77.59 87.92 91.54
N MET A 199 -76.99 86.74 91.33
CA MET A 199 -76.78 85.73 92.37
C MET A 199 -75.47 85.88 93.16
N ILE A 200 -74.38 86.41 92.59
CA ILE A 200 -73.12 86.69 93.33
C ILE A 200 -73.24 87.97 94.16
N GLU A 201 -74.09 88.91 93.74
CA GLU A 201 -74.58 89.98 94.63
C GLU A 201 -75.35 89.42 95.84
N GLN A 202 -75.83 88.17 95.79
CA GLN A 202 -76.37 87.43 96.94
C GLN A 202 -75.27 86.58 97.63
N ASP A 203 -74.43 85.81 96.92
CA ASP A 203 -73.45 84.87 97.50
C ASP A 203 -72.21 85.54 98.14
N ILE A 204 -71.86 86.78 97.77
CA ILE A 204 -70.81 87.55 98.48
C ILE A 204 -71.23 87.85 99.93
N LEU A 205 -72.52 87.80 100.25
CA LEU A 205 -73.02 87.84 101.63
C LEU A 205 -72.68 86.56 102.41
N ASP A 206 -72.42 85.43 101.72
CA ASP A 206 -72.28 84.09 102.31
C ASP A 206 -70.83 83.56 102.35
N GLU A 207 -70.02 83.74 101.30
CA GLU A 207 -68.72 83.03 101.19
C GLU A 207 -67.60 83.59 102.11
N GLN A 208 -67.87 84.64 102.87
CA GLN A 208 -67.01 85.12 103.97
C GLN A 208 -66.84 84.10 105.13
N ARG A 209 -67.25 82.83 104.95
CA ARG A 209 -67.41 81.79 105.97
C ARG A 209 -66.35 80.65 106.04
N ILE A 210 -65.48 80.37 105.03
CA ILE A 210 -64.90 78.99 104.90
C ILE A 210 -63.34 78.78 104.84
N HIS A 211 -62.55 79.52 104.06
CA HIS A 211 -61.20 79.08 103.58
C HIS A 211 -60.07 78.87 104.66
N ALA A 212 -59.72 77.62 105.05
CA ALA A 212 -58.73 77.34 106.13
C ALA A 212 -57.86 76.02 106.04
N GLU A 213 -57.30 75.62 104.86
CA GLU A 213 -56.79 74.25 104.47
C GLU A 213 -55.24 73.91 104.45
N LYS A 214 -54.82 72.69 103.98
CA LYS A 214 -53.52 71.94 104.25
C LYS A 214 -52.83 71.18 103.05
N MET A 215 -51.58 70.63 103.22
CA MET A 215 -50.61 70.18 102.15
C MET A 215 -49.45 69.16 102.58
N ALA A 216 -48.88 68.21 101.73
CA ALA A 216 -47.51 67.50 101.82
C ALA A 216 -47.12 66.31 100.78
N GLU A 217 -45.80 65.91 100.65
CA GLU A 217 -45.07 64.60 100.19
C GLU A 217 -44.46 64.24 98.74
N ALA A 218 -43.24 63.55 98.62
CA ALA A 218 -42.66 62.57 97.54
C ALA A 218 -41.09 62.54 97.12
N LYS A 219 -40.39 61.37 96.75
CA LYS A 219 -39.09 61.16 95.89
C LYS A 219 -38.27 59.75 95.89
N GLU A 220 -37.74 59.15 94.76
CA GLU A 220 -36.47 58.25 94.56
C GLU A 220 -36.27 57.42 93.19
N ARG A 221 -35.02 57.06 92.68
CA ARG A 221 -34.62 55.93 91.69
C ARG A 221 -33.17 55.91 90.99
N ASN A 222 -32.58 54.73 90.57
CA ASN A 222 -31.28 54.60 89.78
C ASN A 222 -30.97 53.22 89.01
N ALA A 223 -29.86 53.04 88.20
CA ALA A 223 -29.46 51.80 87.41
C ALA A 223 -28.00 51.71 86.74
N ALA A 224 -27.50 50.55 86.18
CA ALA A 224 -26.14 50.33 85.54
C ALA A 224 -25.93 49.11 84.52
N MET A 225 -24.88 49.13 83.63
CA MET A 225 -24.64 48.25 82.42
C MET A 225 -23.22 48.43 81.76
N ARG A 226 -22.59 47.47 81.00
CA ARG A 226 -21.46 47.83 80.07
C ARG A 226 -20.93 46.95 78.86
N ASP A 227 -20.85 45.62 78.88
CA ASP A 227 -19.50 45.01 79.10
C ASP A 227 -18.67 44.25 77.99
N ALA A 228 -19.17 43.84 76.81
CA ALA A 228 -18.61 42.67 76.06
C ALA A 228 -17.96 42.90 74.65
N ASN A 229 -16.61 42.88 74.45
CA ASN A 229 -16.03 43.14 73.09
C ASN A 229 -14.54 42.77 72.71
N MET A 230 -13.95 41.58 72.99
CA MET A 230 -12.48 41.34 72.74
C MET A 230 -11.95 40.20 71.84
N ASN A 231 -12.68 39.14 71.47
CA ASN A 231 -12.04 37.84 71.13
C ASN A 231 -11.87 37.41 69.63
N LEU A 232 -11.97 38.29 68.62
CA LEU A 232 -12.18 37.85 67.21
C LEU A 232 -10.97 37.89 66.24
N GLN A 233 -9.72 38.07 66.69
CA GLN A 233 -8.59 38.39 65.78
C GLN A 233 -7.61 37.27 65.37
N ASP A 234 -7.63 36.06 65.96
CA ASP A 234 -6.50 35.12 65.81
C ASP A 234 -6.52 34.13 64.60
N LEU A 235 -7.66 33.85 63.96
CA LEU A 235 -7.81 32.64 63.12
C LEU A 235 -7.29 32.71 61.66
N ARG A 236 -6.58 33.77 61.25
CA ARG A 236 -6.37 34.07 59.80
C ARG A 236 -4.98 33.79 59.18
N LYS A 237 -4.09 33.04 59.85
CA LYS A 237 -2.66 32.93 59.44
C LYS A 237 -2.14 31.59 58.86
N GLU A 238 -2.91 30.50 58.79
CA GLU A 238 -2.32 29.16 58.55
C GLU A 238 -2.37 28.58 57.11
N LEU A 239 -3.23 29.06 56.20
CA LEU A 239 -3.60 28.27 54.99
C LEU A 239 -2.76 28.47 53.70
N LEU A 240 -1.57 29.11 53.74
CA LEU A 240 -0.85 29.55 52.53
C LEU A 240 0.44 28.78 52.17
N LYS A 241 0.58 27.49 52.53
CA LYS A 241 1.87 26.76 52.47
C LYS A 241 1.91 25.37 51.79
N VAL A 242 0.90 24.98 51.00
CA VAL A 242 0.79 23.57 50.52
C VAL A 242 0.84 23.38 48.99
N GLU A 243 0.55 24.39 48.16
CA GLU A 243 0.38 24.17 46.70
C GLU A 243 1.67 24.19 45.84
N GLU A 244 2.83 24.58 46.37
CA GLU A 244 4.03 24.82 45.53
C GLU A 244 4.90 23.58 45.21
N VAL A 245 4.54 22.37 45.69
CA VAL A 245 5.47 21.21 45.68
C VAL A 245 5.25 20.19 44.54
N GLU A 246 4.08 20.13 43.89
CA GLU A 246 3.75 19.03 42.96
C GLU A 246 3.94 19.30 41.46
N ALA A 247 4.18 20.55 41.04
CA ALA A 247 4.34 20.91 39.62
C ALA A 247 5.69 20.49 38.99
N ALA A 248 6.72 20.23 39.80
CA ALA A 248 8.11 20.08 39.33
C ALA A 248 8.51 18.67 38.83
N LYS A 249 7.61 17.67 38.81
CA LYS A 249 7.96 16.25 38.56
C LYS A 249 7.59 15.67 37.18
N ARG A 250 7.24 16.50 36.17
CA ARG A 250 6.66 15.99 34.90
C ARG A 250 7.26 16.49 33.57
N ALA A 251 8.42 17.15 33.55
CA ALA A 251 8.97 17.75 32.32
C ALA A 251 10.39 17.30 31.88
N GLU A 252 11.12 16.49 32.66
CA GLU A 252 12.59 16.34 32.50
C GLU A 252 13.08 15.03 31.85
N GLN A 253 12.18 14.18 31.32
CA GLN A 253 12.56 12.82 30.85
C GLN A 253 12.43 12.57 29.33
N VAL A 254 12.14 13.61 28.53
CA VAL A 254 12.02 13.50 27.05
C VAL A 254 13.18 14.21 26.32
N ALA A 255 14.10 14.84 27.06
CA ALA A 255 15.30 15.51 26.53
C ALA A 255 16.53 14.59 26.36
N THR A 256 16.39 13.27 26.58
CA THR A 256 17.41 12.23 26.32
C THR A 256 17.52 11.87 24.83
N MET A 257 17.63 12.94 24.03
CA MET A 257 17.85 12.99 22.59
C MET A 257 19.02 12.14 22.08
N ASP A 258 18.77 11.36 21.03
CA ASP A 258 19.57 11.28 19.79
C ASP A 258 21.09 11.02 19.85
N ARG A 259 21.63 10.47 20.95
CA ARG A 259 23.07 10.16 21.07
C ARG A 259 23.46 8.70 20.78
N ILE A 260 22.51 7.81 20.50
CA ILE A 260 22.79 6.37 20.26
C ILE A 260 23.02 6.05 18.77
N VAL A 261 22.56 6.89 17.84
CA VAL A 261 22.59 6.59 16.39
C VAL A 261 23.95 6.84 15.71
N LYS A 262 24.82 7.70 16.29
CA LYS A 262 26.08 8.14 15.63
C LYS A 262 27.36 7.39 16.02
N ALA A 263 27.27 6.35 16.87
CA ALA A 263 28.45 5.64 17.40
C ALA A 263 28.82 4.31 16.69
N ARG A 264 28.03 3.83 15.72
CA ARG A 264 28.25 2.52 15.06
C ARG A 264 28.97 2.55 13.70
N ALA A 265 29.30 3.73 13.16
CA ALA A 265 29.86 3.89 11.81
C ALA A 265 31.40 3.98 11.73
N ALA A 266 32.14 3.80 12.83
CA ALA A 266 33.57 4.12 12.92
C ALA A 266 34.52 2.90 13.03
N LEU A 267 34.01 1.66 12.96
CA LEU A 267 34.79 0.44 13.25
C LEU A 267 35.29 -0.34 12.03
N GLU A 268 34.81 -0.07 10.82
CA GLU A 268 35.24 -0.80 9.61
C GLU A 268 36.57 -0.30 8.99
N LYS A 269 37.03 0.91 9.33
CA LYS A 269 38.22 1.52 8.69
C LYS A 269 39.58 1.10 9.24
N LYS A 270 39.67 0.22 10.24
CA LYS A 270 40.96 -0.19 10.85
C LYS A 270 41.53 -1.54 10.38
N HIS A 271 40.74 -2.44 9.80
CA HIS A 271 41.21 -3.80 9.40
C HIS A 271 41.82 -3.93 7.99
N PHE A 272 42.07 -2.79 7.30
CA PHE A 272 42.63 -2.75 5.94
C PHE A 272 44.12 -2.38 5.90
N ALA A 273 44.60 -1.55 6.84
CA ALA A 273 45.96 -0.97 6.78
C ALA A 273 47.10 -1.93 7.23
N GLU A 274 46.80 -2.94 8.05
CA GLU A 274 47.83 -3.77 8.70
C GLU A 274 48.37 -4.92 7.82
N ARG A 275 47.79 -5.16 6.64
CA ARG A 275 48.16 -6.29 5.76
C ARG A 275 49.24 -6.00 4.70
N GLN A 276 49.72 -4.76 4.58
CA GLN A 276 50.59 -4.35 3.46
C GLN A 276 52.08 -4.14 3.82
N ALA A 277 52.44 -4.10 5.10
CA ALA A 277 53.79 -3.71 5.56
C ALA A 277 54.82 -4.86 5.70
N ILE A 278 54.41 -6.14 5.62
CA ILE A 278 55.27 -7.30 5.95
C ILE A 278 56.05 -7.83 4.73
N ARG A 279 55.73 -7.40 3.49
CA ARG A 279 56.23 -8.03 2.25
C ARG A 279 57.60 -7.55 1.74
N MET A 280 58.20 -6.52 2.34
CA MET A 280 59.35 -5.80 1.74
C MET A 280 60.72 -6.03 2.40
N LYS A 281 60.83 -6.82 3.48
CA LYS A 281 62.08 -7.00 4.24
C LYS A 281 62.83 -8.33 3.99
N LEU A 282 62.42 -9.14 3.01
CA LEU A 282 62.98 -10.48 2.78
C LEU A 282 64.00 -10.58 1.62
N ILE A 283 64.28 -9.49 0.90
CA ILE A 283 64.99 -9.52 -0.40
C ILE A 283 66.49 -9.15 -0.30
N GLU A 284 66.92 -8.44 0.75
CA GLU A 284 68.25 -7.80 0.79
C GLU A 284 69.39 -8.66 1.40
N SER A 285 69.13 -9.94 1.74
CA SER A 285 70.06 -10.77 2.52
C SER A 285 70.96 -11.74 1.72
N ALA A 286 70.69 -12.00 0.43
CA ALA A 286 71.18 -13.22 -0.24
C ALA A 286 72.45 -13.09 -1.11
N THR A 287 73.09 -11.91 -1.18
CA THR A 287 74.04 -11.58 -2.27
C THR A 287 75.52 -11.43 -1.89
N LYS A 288 75.98 -11.88 -0.71
CA LYS A 288 77.34 -11.58 -0.21
C LYS A 288 78.37 -12.74 -0.11
N ASP A 289 78.00 -14.02 -0.20
CA ASP A 289 78.88 -15.12 0.27
C ASP A 289 79.73 -15.87 -0.81
N LEU A 290 79.71 -15.47 -2.09
CA LEU A 290 80.18 -16.36 -3.19
C LEU A 290 81.66 -16.22 -3.65
N ASN A 291 82.43 -15.22 -3.20
CA ASN A 291 83.65 -14.76 -3.91
C ASN A 291 85.04 -15.23 -3.38
N ALA A 292 85.14 -16.20 -2.45
CA ALA A 292 86.35 -16.35 -1.61
C ALA A 292 87.18 -17.66 -1.69
N ARG A 293 87.24 -18.40 -2.82
CA ARG A 293 87.70 -19.82 -2.81
C ARG A 293 88.79 -20.31 -3.81
N GLN A 294 89.51 -19.47 -4.57
CA GLN A 294 90.08 -19.92 -5.86
C GLN A 294 91.63 -19.94 -6.10
N GLU A 295 92.50 -19.59 -5.14
CA GLU A 295 93.91 -19.21 -5.46
C GLU A 295 95.03 -20.12 -4.87
N LYS A 296 95.36 -21.28 -5.47
CA LYS A 296 96.58 -22.03 -5.03
C LYS A 296 97.22 -23.05 -6.01
N GLU A 297 96.73 -24.30 -6.05
CA GLU A 297 97.61 -25.50 -5.95
C GLU A 297 98.07 -26.09 -7.32
N ASP A 298 99.40 -26.19 -7.57
CA ASP A 298 99.93 -26.55 -8.91
C ASP A 298 101.23 -27.40 -9.01
N ASN A 299 102.42 -26.88 -8.64
CA ASN A 299 103.72 -27.28 -9.23
C ASN A 299 104.51 -28.34 -8.42
N ILE A 300 105.11 -29.35 -9.09
CA ILE A 300 105.85 -30.46 -8.44
C ILE A 300 107.05 -31.05 -9.26
N LEU A 301 106.90 -31.30 -10.56
CA LEU A 301 107.60 -32.42 -11.25
C LEU A 301 108.98 -32.09 -11.85
N GLU A 302 109.94 -33.05 -11.79
CA GLU A 302 111.33 -32.81 -12.25
C GLU A 302 112.11 -34.02 -12.87
N LYS A 303 112.39 -35.11 -12.12
CA LYS A 303 113.81 -35.54 -11.97
C LYS A 303 114.34 -36.91 -12.51
N HIS A 304 113.61 -37.73 -13.29
CA HIS A 304 113.80 -39.21 -13.25
C HIS A 304 114.56 -40.01 -14.36
N HIS A 305 115.25 -39.43 -15.37
CA HIS A 305 115.25 -40.09 -16.72
C HIS A 305 116.45 -40.96 -17.24
N LYS A 306 117.68 -40.97 -16.70
CA LYS A 306 118.89 -41.22 -17.55
C LYS A 306 119.49 -42.64 -17.71
N GLU A 307 119.16 -43.67 -16.93
CA GLU A 307 120.04 -44.86 -16.76
C GLU A 307 119.82 -46.06 -17.73
N SER A 308 119.07 -45.89 -18.82
CA SER A 308 118.37 -47.02 -19.48
C SER A 308 119.03 -47.67 -20.72
N GLU A 309 120.10 -47.11 -21.31
CA GLU A 309 120.32 -47.28 -22.76
C GLU A 309 121.16 -48.50 -23.20
N GLU A 310 122.31 -48.80 -22.57
CA GLU A 310 123.32 -49.71 -23.17
C GLU A 310 122.88 -51.19 -23.29
N LYS A 311 121.97 -51.63 -22.41
CA LYS A 311 121.47 -53.02 -22.38
C LYS A 311 120.69 -53.41 -23.66
N HIS A 312 120.31 -52.42 -24.48
CA HIS A 312 119.58 -52.64 -25.73
C HIS A 312 120.38 -53.40 -26.80
N ALA A 313 121.66 -53.09 -27.01
CA ALA A 313 122.30 -53.30 -28.31
C ALA A 313 122.39 -54.78 -28.75
N LYS A 314 122.81 -55.69 -27.85
CA LYS A 314 123.00 -57.11 -28.21
C LYS A 314 121.69 -57.88 -28.42
N ASP A 315 120.61 -57.44 -27.78
CA ASP A 315 119.26 -58.00 -27.94
C ASP A 315 118.72 -57.74 -29.37
N MET A 316 119.12 -56.61 -29.99
CA MET A 316 118.63 -56.19 -31.32
C MET A 316 118.93 -57.18 -32.44
N ALA A 317 120.08 -57.87 -32.42
CA ALA A 317 120.49 -58.74 -33.52
C ALA A 317 119.64 -60.03 -33.62
N PHE A 318 119.47 -60.74 -32.51
CA PHE A 318 118.60 -61.94 -32.46
C PHE A 318 117.12 -61.58 -32.64
N ARG A 319 116.70 -60.41 -32.12
CA ARG A 319 115.38 -59.85 -32.41
C ARG A 319 115.16 -59.65 -33.91
N ALA A 320 116.16 -59.21 -34.69
CA ALA A 320 116.00 -58.88 -36.10
C ALA A 320 115.58 -60.07 -37.00
N GLU A 321 116.13 -61.27 -36.77
CA GLU A 321 115.79 -62.43 -37.61
C GLU A 321 114.41 -63.02 -37.24
N ARG A 322 114.12 -63.13 -35.93
CA ARG A 322 112.78 -63.48 -35.43
C ARG A 322 111.73 -62.49 -35.94
N LYS A 323 112.07 -61.20 -35.94
CA LYS A 323 111.25 -60.11 -36.46
C LYS A 323 110.92 -60.32 -37.94
N LYS A 324 111.88 -60.61 -38.83
CA LYS A 324 111.57 -60.85 -40.26
C LYS A 324 110.50 -61.94 -40.51
N ARG A 325 110.54 -63.06 -39.76
CA ARG A 325 109.52 -64.12 -39.89
C ARG A 325 108.17 -63.71 -39.28
N GLN A 326 108.19 -62.97 -38.18
CA GLN A 326 106.98 -62.41 -37.58
C GLN A 326 106.35 -61.34 -38.48
N ASP A 327 107.14 -60.42 -39.03
CA ASP A 327 106.71 -59.36 -39.94
C ASP A 327 105.93 -59.92 -41.14
N PHE A 328 106.44 -60.97 -41.82
CA PHE A 328 105.72 -61.59 -42.94
C PHE A 328 104.36 -62.22 -42.54
N ALA A 329 104.30 -62.89 -41.38
CA ALA A 329 103.05 -63.45 -40.86
C ALA A 329 102.07 -62.35 -40.41
N ILE A 330 102.59 -61.28 -39.80
CA ILE A 330 101.85 -60.09 -39.39
C ILE A 330 101.30 -59.37 -40.62
N ASP A 331 102.07 -59.20 -41.69
CA ASP A 331 101.64 -58.51 -42.91
C ASP A 331 100.56 -59.30 -43.65
N ARG A 332 100.67 -60.62 -43.76
CA ARG A 332 99.59 -61.47 -44.31
C ARG A 332 98.32 -61.37 -43.47
N SER A 333 98.44 -61.39 -42.14
CA SER A 333 97.30 -61.22 -41.22
C SER A 333 96.69 -59.82 -41.31
N ARG A 334 97.52 -58.77 -41.37
CA ARG A 334 97.10 -57.37 -41.54
C ARG A 334 96.40 -57.15 -42.87
N GLN A 335 96.89 -57.70 -43.98
CA GLN A 335 96.21 -57.61 -45.27
C GLN A 335 94.81 -58.25 -45.21
N MET A 336 94.66 -59.40 -44.55
CA MET A 336 93.36 -60.03 -44.34
C MET A 336 92.44 -59.21 -43.42
N GLN A 337 92.96 -58.66 -42.33
CA GLN A 337 92.21 -57.76 -41.43
C GLN A 337 91.82 -56.44 -42.11
N ILE A 338 92.68 -55.89 -42.98
CA ILE A 338 92.37 -54.69 -43.77
C ILE A 338 91.23 -54.98 -44.75
N LYS A 339 91.23 -56.12 -45.44
CA LYS A 339 90.11 -56.55 -46.30
C LYS A 339 88.82 -56.70 -45.51
N LEU A 340 88.82 -57.49 -44.42
CA LEU A 340 87.64 -57.65 -43.56
C LEU A 340 87.13 -56.32 -42.96
N ARG A 341 88.03 -55.37 -42.68
CA ARG A 341 87.68 -54.02 -42.20
C ARG A 341 87.18 -53.10 -43.32
N GLN A 342 87.60 -53.31 -44.57
CA GLN A 342 87.06 -52.63 -45.75
C GLN A 342 85.67 -53.16 -46.11
N GLU A 343 85.48 -54.49 -46.07
CA GLU A 343 84.20 -55.17 -46.25
C GLU A 343 83.19 -54.73 -45.19
N ARG A 344 83.52 -54.82 -43.90
CA ARG A 344 82.67 -54.30 -42.82
C ARG A 344 82.37 -52.81 -42.95
N LYS A 345 83.34 -51.98 -43.34
CA LYS A 345 83.07 -50.56 -43.62
C LYS A 345 82.17 -50.34 -44.85
N GLY A 346 82.15 -51.26 -45.80
CA GLY A 346 81.23 -51.28 -46.93
C GLY A 346 79.81 -51.62 -46.47
N GLU A 347 79.67 -52.68 -45.69
CA GLU A 347 78.41 -53.12 -45.07
C GLU A 347 77.83 -52.05 -44.13
N GLU A 348 78.64 -51.47 -43.24
CA GLU A 348 78.27 -50.36 -42.34
C GLU A 348 77.80 -49.14 -43.14
N LYS A 349 78.47 -48.79 -44.25
CA LYS A 349 78.04 -47.69 -45.12
C LYS A 349 76.74 -47.98 -45.86
N ALA A 350 76.57 -49.21 -46.37
CA ALA A 350 75.34 -49.61 -47.06
C ALA A 350 74.15 -49.60 -46.08
N ALA A 351 74.32 -50.17 -44.89
CA ALA A 351 73.32 -50.14 -43.83
C ALA A 351 73.00 -48.70 -43.37
N ALA A 352 74.01 -47.84 -43.22
CA ALA A 352 73.81 -46.43 -42.90
C ALA A 352 73.09 -45.66 -44.01
N SER A 353 73.33 -45.98 -45.28
CA SER A 353 72.63 -45.38 -46.43
C SER A 353 71.15 -45.74 -46.43
N LEU A 354 70.82 -47.03 -46.31
CA LEU A 354 69.44 -47.51 -46.24
C LEU A 354 68.70 -46.94 -45.03
N LEU A 355 69.38 -46.83 -43.87
CA LEU A 355 68.81 -46.23 -42.68
C LEU A 355 68.58 -44.72 -42.86
N ALA A 356 69.48 -44.01 -43.54
CA ALA A 356 69.32 -42.59 -43.84
C ALA A 356 68.18 -42.32 -44.83
N GLU A 357 67.99 -43.18 -45.83
CA GLU A 357 66.84 -43.13 -46.75
C GLU A 357 65.52 -43.37 -46.01
N HIS A 358 65.45 -44.42 -45.19
CA HIS A 358 64.29 -44.70 -44.34
C HIS A 358 63.95 -43.55 -43.38
N TRP A 359 64.95 -42.92 -42.73
CA TRP A 359 64.70 -41.74 -41.88
C TRP A 359 64.26 -40.51 -42.68
N LYS A 360 64.73 -40.35 -43.92
CA LYS A 360 64.32 -39.25 -44.79
C LYS A 360 62.86 -39.41 -45.23
N GLU A 361 62.47 -40.62 -45.63
CA GLU A 361 61.07 -40.95 -45.93
C GLU A 361 60.19 -40.75 -44.68
N ARG A 362 60.59 -41.30 -43.53
CA ARG A 362 59.83 -41.18 -42.28
C ARG A 362 59.70 -39.74 -41.79
N ASN A 363 60.71 -38.90 -41.97
CA ASN A 363 60.61 -37.48 -41.67
C ASN A 363 59.65 -36.75 -42.62
N SER A 364 59.65 -37.10 -43.91
CA SER A 364 58.68 -36.57 -44.89
C SER A 364 57.24 -36.94 -44.51
N GLU A 365 56.99 -38.19 -44.12
CA GLU A 365 55.67 -38.62 -43.61
C GLU A 365 55.23 -37.80 -42.38
N ILE A 366 56.15 -37.59 -41.43
CA ILE A 366 55.88 -36.81 -40.20
C ILE A 366 55.60 -35.35 -40.53
N GLU A 367 56.34 -34.73 -41.46
CA GLU A 367 56.08 -33.36 -41.91
C GLU A 367 54.71 -33.22 -42.61
N GLU A 368 54.34 -34.19 -43.46
CA GLU A 368 53.02 -34.23 -44.09
C GLU A 368 51.87 -34.48 -43.09
N GLU A 369 52.10 -35.31 -42.07
CA GLU A 369 51.14 -35.57 -40.99
C GLU A 369 50.96 -34.32 -40.12
N GLN A 370 52.05 -33.66 -39.71
CA GLN A 370 52.02 -32.39 -38.99
C GLN A 370 51.34 -31.27 -39.80
N HIS A 371 51.60 -31.18 -41.10
CA HIS A 371 50.95 -30.20 -41.97
C HIS A 371 49.43 -30.47 -42.11
N ARG A 372 49.03 -31.74 -42.25
CA ARG A 372 47.60 -32.14 -42.24
C ARG A 372 46.93 -31.79 -40.91
N GLU A 373 47.53 -32.18 -39.78
CA GLU A 373 47.02 -31.80 -38.45
C GLU A 373 46.91 -30.27 -38.28
N HIS A 374 47.90 -29.51 -38.76
CA HIS A 374 47.88 -28.06 -38.69
C HIS A 374 46.70 -27.48 -39.50
N MET A 375 46.50 -27.95 -40.74
CA MET A 375 45.38 -27.55 -41.58
C MET A 375 44.02 -27.92 -40.95
N ASP A 376 43.88 -29.11 -40.38
CA ASP A 376 42.67 -29.53 -39.69
C ASP A 376 42.37 -28.67 -38.45
N ARG A 377 43.40 -28.32 -37.67
CA ARG A 377 43.27 -27.38 -36.54
C ARG A 377 42.85 -25.99 -37.04
N LEU A 378 43.43 -25.49 -38.13
CA LEU A 378 43.03 -24.21 -38.74
C LEU A 378 41.58 -24.24 -39.24
N ASN A 379 41.13 -25.33 -39.87
CA ASN A 379 39.76 -25.45 -40.38
C ASN A 379 38.74 -25.55 -39.24
N LYS A 380 38.98 -26.38 -38.22
CA LYS A 380 38.17 -26.43 -36.99
C LYS A 380 38.09 -25.06 -36.31
N ASN A 381 39.19 -24.31 -36.25
CA ASN A 381 39.20 -22.96 -35.70
C ASN A 381 38.38 -21.96 -36.54
N LYS A 382 38.32 -22.10 -37.87
CA LYS A 382 37.44 -21.29 -38.73
C LYS A 382 35.96 -21.62 -38.50
N GLU A 383 35.61 -22.91 -38.41
CA GLU A 383 34.25 -23.37 -38.10
C GLU A 383 33.77 -22.86 -36.74
N ILE A 384 34.62 -22.97 -35.71
CA ILE A 384 34.34 -22.42 -34.37
C ILE A 384 34.09 -20.91 -34.44
N ARG A 385 34.95 -20.14 -35.13
CA ARG A 385 34.75 -18.69 -35.31
C ARG A 385 33.43 -18.36 -36.01
N ALA A 386 33.11 -19.04 -37.12
CA ALA A 386 31.85 -18.85 -37.83
C ALA A 386 30.64 -19.14 -36.92
N SER A 387 30.68 -20.22 -36.14
CA SER A 387 29.62 -20.55 -35.18
C SER A 387 29.47 -19.49 -34.08
N GLN A 388 30.58 -18.94 -33.57
CA GLN A 388 30.60 -17.87 -32.58
C GLN A 388 30.06 -16.55 -33.16
N GLU A 389 30.39 -16.22 -34.40
CA GLU A 389 29.85 -15.05 -35.11
C GLU A 389 28.33 -15.13 -35.26
N VAL A 390 27.79 -16.31 -35.65
CA VAL A 390 26.34 -16.55 -35.70
C VAL A 390 25.71 -16.39 -34.30
N GLN A 391 26.29 -16.98 -33.25
CA GLN A 391 25.81 -16.80 -31.88
C GLN A 391 25.84 -15.33 -31.41
N ILE A 392 26.87 -14.57 -31.79
CA ILE A 392 26.96 -13.13 -31.50
C ILE A 392 25.86 -12.36 -32.24
N GLN A 393 25.59 -12.68 -33.50
CA GLN A 393 24.50 -12.06 -34.28
C GLN A 393 23.13 -12.39 -33.69
N GLU A 394 22.85 -13.65 -33.34
CA GLU A 394 21.61 -14.03 -32.66
C GLU A 394 21.44 -13.32 -31.32
N ASN A 395 22.49 -13.26 -30.50
CA ASN A 395 22.43 -12.58 -29.20
C ASN A 395 22.25 -11.06 -29.36
N ARG A 396 22.80 -10.45 -30.42
CA ARG A 396 22.51 -9.05 -30.78
C ARG A 396 21.05 -8.88 -31.22
N ARG A 397 20.51 -9.82 -32.02
CA ARG A 397 19.10 -9.79 -32.47
C ARG A 397 18.14 -9.95 -31.29
N LYS A 398 18.33 -10.94 -30.41
CA LYS A 398 17.57 -11.14 -29.17
C LYS A 398 17.62 -9.90 -28.26
N LYS A 399 18.79 -9.24 -28.14
CA LYS A 399 18.92 -7.96 -27.39
C LYS A 399 18.30 -6.75 -28.10
N ALA A 400 18.05 -6.80 -29.40
CA ALA A 400 17.28 -5.78 -30.12
C ALA A 400 15.78 -6.04 -29.97
N GLU A 401 15.35 -7.29 -30.14
CA GLU A 401 13.98 -7.78 -29.91
C GLU A 401 13.51 -7.43 -28.49
N MET A 402 14.25 -7.82 -27.43
CA MET A 402 13.89 -7.48 -26.05
C MET A 402 13.77 -5.97 -25.81
N ARG A 403 14.64 -5.15 -26.42
CA ARG A 403 14.55 -3.68 -26.28
C ARG A 403 13.36 -3.10 -27.03
N ALA A 404 12.97 -3.69 -28.16
CA ALA A 404 11.76 -3.30 -28.88
C ALA A 404 10.50 -3.70 -28.08
N ASP A 405 10.48 -4.90 -27.50
CA ASP A 405 9.40 -5.36 -26.62
C ASP A 405 9.26 -4.48 -25.37
N ASP A 406 10.38 -4.10 -24.73
CA ASP A 406 10.37 -3.21 -23.57
C ASP A 406 9.90 -1.79 -23.92
N LEU A 407 10.32 -1.24 -25.06
CA LEU A 407 9.80 0.04 -25.57
C LEU A 407 8.30 -0.03 -25.87
N LEU A 408 7.83 -1.12 -26.47
CA LEU A 408 6.41 -1.34 -26.79
C LEU A 408 5.57 -1.52 -25.52
N ARG A 409 6.11 -2.16 -24.47
CA ARG A 409 5.50 -2.22 -23.12
C ARG A 409 5.43 -0.85 -22.46
N ASP A 410 6.47 -0.04 -22.56
CA ASP A 410 6.48 1.33 -22.07
C ASP A 410 5.45 2.20 -22.79
N GLU A 411 5.32 2.08 -24.12
CA GLU A 411 4.30 2.76 -24.92
C GLU A 411 2.88 2.31 -24.53
N GLN A 412 2.63 1.01 -24.39
CA GLN A 412 1.35 0.48 -23.91
C GLN A 412 1.02 0.97 -22.50
N THR A 413 2.00 0.99 -21.60
CA THR A 413 1.82 1.48 -20.22
C THR A 413 1.46 2.98 -20.23
N ARG A 414 2.14 3.79 -21.05
CA ARG A 414 1.80 5.21 -21.23
C ARG A 414 0.41 5.40 -21.82
N ALA A 415 0.02 4.60 -22.81
CA ALA A 415 -1.32 4.66 -23.39
C ALA A 415 -2.42 4.37 -22.36
N VAL A 416 -2.25 3.32 -21.54
CA VAL A 416 -3.18 3.00 -20.44
C VAL A 416 -3.23 4.13 -19.40
N MET A 417 -2.09 4.71 -19.02
CA MET A 417 -2.05 5.86 -18.12
C MET A 417 -2.75 7.10 -18.70
N MET A 418 -2.66 7.33 -20.03
CA MET A 418 -3.37 8.42 -20.69
C MET A 418 -4.89 8.16 -20.73
N GLU A 419 -5.33 6.94 -21.06
CA GLU A 419 -6.75 6.57 -20.99
C GLU A 419 -7.33 6.76 -19.58
N ASP A 420 -6.62 6.33 -18.54
CA ASP A 420 -7.08 6.49 -17.16
C ASP A 420 -7.10 7.95 -16.71
N ASP A 421 -6.17 8.79 -17.19
CA ASP A 421 -6.19 10.24 -16.96
C ASP A 421 -7.36 10.94 -17.68
N GLU A 422 -7.72 10.51 -18.90
CA GLU A 422 -8.89 11.01 -19.61
C GLU A 422 -10.20 10.56 -18.94
N ARG A 423 -10.29 9.28 -18.52
CA ARG A 423 -11.41 8.76 -17.71
C ARG A 423 -11.56 9.55 -16.40
N PHE A 424 -10.45 9.89 -15.74
CA PHE A 424 -10.45 10.72 -14.54
C PHE A 424 -10.95 12.14 -14.82
N ARG A 425 -10.47 12.81 -15.86
CA ARG A 425 -10.95 14.16 -16.21
C ARG A 425 -12.43 14.17 -16.56
N ASN A 426 -12.90 13.21 -17.33
CA ASN A 426 -14.32 13.06 -17.68
C ASN A 426 -15.18 12.81 -16.43
N PHE A 427 -14.76 11.91 -15.55
CA PHE A 427 -15.47 11.63 -14.30
C PHE A 427 -15.48 12.86 -13.36
N ALA A 428 -14.35 13.53 -13.18
CA ALA A 428 -14.24 14.74 -12.39
C ALA A 428 -15.14 15.87 -12.94
N GLN A 429 -15.19 16.03 -14.27
CA GLN A 429 -16.07 17.00 -14.91
C GLN A 429 -17.56 16.69 -14.68
N MET A 430 -17.98 15.44 -14.83
CA MET A 430 -19.36 15.02 -14.52
C MET A 430 -19.76 15.34 -13.07
N GLU A 431 -18.86 15.14 -12.11
CA GLU A 431 -19.14 15.46 -10.70
C GLU A 431 -19.09 16.99 -10.43
N ILE A 432 -18.20 17.74 -11.09
CA ILE A 432 -18.24 19.23 -11.08
C ILE A 432 -19.61 19.72 -11.55
N ASP A 433 -20.09 19.22 -12.69
CA ASP A 433 -21.36 19.64 -13.27
C ASP A 433 -22.56 19.24 -12.38
N ARG A 434 -22.50 18.05 -11.76
CA ARG A 434 -23.47 17.59 -10.76
C ARG A 434 -23.52 18.47 -9.51
N PHE A 435 -22.37 18.94 -9.02
CA PHE A 435 -22.31 19.84 -7.86
C PHE A 435 -22.74 21.27 -8.22
N LYS A 436 -22.40 21.76 -9.43
CA LYS A 436 -22.93 23.03 -9.98
C LYS A 436 -24.46 23.00 -10.11
N ALA A 437 -25.02 21.90 -10.60
CA ALA A 437 -26.48 21.71 -10.69
C ALA A 437 -27.19 21.71 -9.32
N LYS A 438 -26.49 21.39 -8.23
CA LYS A 438 -26.98 21.52 -6.85
C LYS A 438 -26.74 22.91 -6.24
N GLY A 439 -26.14 23.85 -6.96
CA GLY A 439 -25.77 25.17 -6.45
C GLY A 439 -24.56 25.17 -5.50
N LYS A 440 -23.82 24.06 -5.35
CA LYS A 440 -22.66 23.97 -4.45
C LYS A 440 -21.40 24.58 -5.09
N GLN A 441 -20.51 25.15 -4.26
CA GLN A 441 -19.23 25.70 -4.71
C GLN A 441 -18.30 24.59 -5.24
N THR A 442 -17.77 24.74 -6.46
CA THR A 442 -17.03 23.66 -7.16
C THR A 442 -15.53 23.89 -7.37
N PHE A 443 -15.00 25.01 -6.90
CA PHE A 443 -13.58 25.39 -7.03
C PHE A 443 -12.59 24.28 -6.62
N LEU A 444 -12.89 23.53 -5.56
CA LEU A 444 -12.03 22.45 -5.06
C LEU A 444 -12.03 21.20 -5.96
N LEU A 445 -13.15 20.93 -6.63
CA LEU A 445 -13.27 19.85 -7.60
C LEU A 445 -12.55 20.22 -8.91
N GLU A 446 -12.67 21.47 -9.35
CA GLU A 446 -11.92 22.00 -10.50
C GLU A 446 -10.41 21.93 -10.25
N ARG A 447 -9.96 22.33 -9.06
CA ARG A 447 -8.57 22.16 -8.61
C ARG A 447 -8.13 20.68 -8.56
N ALA A 448 -9.02 19.74 -8.23
CA ALA A 448 -8.72 18.31 -8.23
C ALA A 448 -8.58 17.72 -9.65
N ARG A 449 -9.39 18.18 -10.60
CA ARG A 449 -9.32 17.78 -12.01
C ARG A 449 -7.98 18.16 -12.65
N ASP A 450 -7.47 19.35 -12.33
CA ASP A 450 -6.29 19.94 -12.99
C ASP A 450 -4.95 19.63 -12.29
N ALA A 451 -4.98 18.90 -11.18
CA ALA A 451 -3.80 18.48 -10.44
C ALA A 451 -3.03 17.37 -11.18
N LYS A 452 -1.80 17.69 -11.64
CA LYS A 452 -0.99 16.79 -12.48
C LYS A 452 -0.44 15.57 -11.71
N ASP A 453 0.08 15.79 -10.51
CA ASP A 453 0.65 14.75 -9.64
C ASP A 453 0.08 14.88 -8.22
N ILE A 454 -0.49 13.79 -7.70
CA ILE A 454 -0.98 13.70 -6.33
C ILE A 454 -0.44 12.41 -5.70
N GLN A 455 0.80 12.47 -5.23
CA GLN A 455 1.32 11.43 -4.35
C GLN A 455 0.73 11.66 -2.95
N LEU A 456 -0.29 10.86 -2.59
CA LEU A 456 -0.86 10.87 -1.24
C LEU A 456 0.04 10.15 -0.21
N LEU A 457 1.05 9.42 -0.69
CA LEU A 457 2.10 8.84 0.14
C LEU A 457 3.19 9.86 0.41
N ALA A 458 3.60 9.94 1.67
CA ALA A 458 4.61 10.89 2.15
C ALA A 458 5.85 10.88 1.26
N GLY A 459 6.30 12.08 0.86
CA GLY A 459 7.48 12.24 0.03
C GLY A 459 8.66 11.50 0.64
N LYS A 460 9.39 10.72 -0.18
CA LYS A 460 10.56 9.96 0.25
C LYS A 460 11.48 10.88 1.06
N HIS A 461 11.60 10.61 2.37
CA HIS A 461 12.64 11.21 3.19
C HIS A 461 13.98 10.88 2.51
N LYS A 462 14.70 11.93 2.12
CA LYS A 462 16.05 11.86 1.55
C LYS A 462 17.07 11.56 2.65
#